data_AF-A0A7V9L1W3-F1
#
_entry.id   AF-A0A7V9L1W3-F1
#
_cell.length_a   1.000
_cell.length_b   1.000
_cell.length_c   1.000
_cell.angle_alpha   90.00
_cell.angle_beta   90.00
_cell.angle_gamma   90.00
#
_symmetry.space_group_name_H-M   'P 1'
#
loop_
_entity.id
_entity.type
_entity.pdbx_description
1 polymer ?
#
loop_
_entity_poly.entity_id
_entity_poly.type
_entity_poly.pdbx_seq_one_letter_code
_entity_poly.pdbx_strand_id
1 'polypeptide(L)'
;MAKPKVRSTTEMVLVRRGKDVAIRIGERTLMSSDVHDSEDEFGRIVAATVVNVARPRILVGGLGLGFTLRATLDGVPPGARVVVAELVPEVVRWNQATYGDYARRPLDDGRVHLHVGDVGALIAGRRGTYD
;
A
#
# COMPACT_ATOMS: atom_id res chain seq x y z
N MET A 1 -0.70 -40.09 -15.92
CA MET A 1 0.42 -39.16 -16.14
C MET A 1 -0.05 -37.75 -15.83
N ALA A 2 0.53 -37.10 -14.82
CA ALA A 2 0.16 -35.74 -14.42
C ALA A 2 0.78 -34.72 -15.39
N LYS A 3 -0.02 -33.75 -15.86
CA LYS A 3 0.46 -32.65 -16.70
C LYS A 3 1.47 -31.79 -15.92
N PRO A 4 2.58 -31.33 -16.53
CA PRO A 4 3.52 -30.44 -15.86
C PRO A 4 2.82 -29.13 -15.51
N LYS A 5 2.87 -28.76 -14.22
CA LYS A 5 2.43 -27.45 -13.72
C LYS A 5 3.48 -26.44 -14.15
N VAL A 6 3.20 -25.65 -15.19
CA VAL A 6 4.08 -24.55 -15.60
C VAL A 6 4.15 -23.55 -14.44
N ARG A 7 5.29 -23.53 -13.74
CA ARG A 7 5.61 -22.43 -12.82
C ARG A 7 5.96 -21.23 -13.69
N SER A 8 5.01 -20.33 -13.90
CA SER A 8 5.31 -18.99 -14.38
C SER A 8 6.00 -18.24 -13.25
N THR A 9 7.32 -18.37 -13.12
CA THR A 9 8.14 -17.72 -12.08
C THR A 9 8.49 -16.30 -12.48
N THR A 10 7.49 -15.49 -12.80
CA THR A 10 7.75 -14.10 -13.16
C THR A 10 8.08 -13.33 -11.88
N GLU A 11 9.37 -13.06 -11.65
CA GLU A 11 9.88 -12.38 -10.46
C GLU A 11 9.37 -10.94 -10.39
N MET A 12 9.02 -10.50 -9.18
CA MET A 12 8.70 -9.10 -8.89
C MET A 12 10.00 -8.34 -8.61
N VAL A 13 10.24 -7.27 -9.37
CA VAL A 13 11.46 -6.47 -9.26
C VAL A 13 11.13 -5.00 -9.09
N LEU A 14 11.96 -4.32 -8.31
CA LEU A 14 12.02 -2.87 -8.27
C LEU A 14 13.01 -2.38 -9.34
N VAL A 15 12.57 -1.47 -10.20
CA VAL A 15 13.39 -0.86 -11.25
C VAL A 15 13.47 0.63 -11.02
N ARG A 16 14.65 1.21 -11.16
CA ARG A 16 14.87 2.67 -11.15
C ARG A 16 15.13 3.17 -12.56
N ARG A 17 14.49 4.28 -12.96
CA ARG A 17 14.68 4.95 -14.25
C ARG A 17 14.87 6.44 -14.00
N GLY A 18 16.12 6.89 -14.01
CA GLY A 18 16.46 8.27 -13.68
C GLY A 18 16.00 8.62 -12.26
N LYS A 19 15.06 9.56 -12.16
CA LYS A 19 14.48 9.98 -10.88
C LYS A 19 13.29 9.14 -10.45
N ASP A 20 12.76 8.25 -11.28
CA ASP A 20 11.53 7.52 -11.01
C ASP A 20 11.80 6.04 -10.68
N VAL A 21 10.86 5.41 -9.97
CA VAL A 21 10.89 3.98 -9.63
C VAL A 21 9.61 3.29 -10.10
N ALA A 22 9.72 2.01 -10.41
CA ALA A 22 8.59 1.17 -10.79
C ALA A 22 8.73 -0.24 -10.25
N ILE A 23 7.63 -0.84 -9.83
CA ILE A 23 7.55 -2.28 -9.51
C ILE A 23 7.05 -3.02 -10.75
N ARG A 24 7.76 -4.06 -11.15
CA ARG A 24 7.44 -4.84 -12.35
C ARG A 24 7.35 -6.33 -12.04
N ILE A 25 6.52 -7.04 -12.80
CA ILE A 25 6.52 -8.50 -12.88
C ILE A 25 6.79 -8.86 -14.34
N GLY A 26 8.02 -9.32 -14.59
CA GLY A 26 8.50 -9.60 -15.95
C GLY A 26 8.52 -8.33 -16.78
N GLU A 27 7.83 -8.33 -17.92
CA GLU A 27 7.77 -7.15 -18.78
C GLU A 27 6.68 -6.14 -18.35
N ARG A 28 5.76 -6.53 -17.45
CA ARG A 28 4.64 -5.68 -17.03
C ARG A 28 5.03 -4.76 -15.89
N THR A 29 4.77 -3.48 -16.03
CA THR A 29 4.79 -2.53 -14.91
C THR A 29 3.49 -2.64 -14.13
N LEU A 30 3.60 -2.82 -12.82
CA LEU A 30 2.45 -2.84 -11.91
C LEU A 30 2.11 -1.43 -11.44
N MET A 31 3.12 -0.66 -11.08
CA MET A 31 3.00 0.71 -10.55
C MET A 31 4.31 1.47 -10.73
N SER A 32 4.24 2.79 -10.81
CA SER A 32 5.39 3.68 -10.95
C SER A 32 5.21 4.99 -10.18
N SER A 33 6.31 5.66 -9.85
CA SER A 33 6.30 6.90 -9.07
C SER A 33 5.87 8.14 -9.84
N ASP A 34 5.79 8.07 -11.17
CA ASP A 34 5.41 9.16 -12.07
C ASP A 34 3.91 9.15 -12.44
N VAL A 35 3.21 8.06 -12.14
CA VAL A 35 1.77 7.90 -12.42
C VAL A 35 1.09 7.41 -11.15
N HIS A 36 0.56 8.35 -10.35
CA HIS A 36 -0.07 8.04 -9.06
C HIS A 36 -1.31 8.91 -8.72
N ASP A 37 -1.87 9.64 -9.68
CA ASP A 37 -3.00 10.56 -9.43
C ASP A 37 -4.25 9.83 -8.93
N SER A 38 -4.45 8.59 -9.37
CA SER A 38 -5.58 7.76 -8.93
C SER A 38 -5.43 7.36 -7.46
N GLU A 39 -4.21 7.05 -7.03
CA GLU A 39 -3.86 6.72 -5.65
C GLU A 39 -4.06 7.91 -4.73
N ASP A 40 -3.66 9.10 -5.19
CA ASP A 40 -3.86 10.34 -4.45
C ASP A 40 -5.34 10.68 -4.31
N GLU A 41 -6.11 10.61 -5.41
CA GLU A 41 -7.56 10.87 -5.37
C GLU A 41 -8.30 9.84 -4.52
N PHE A 42 -7.94 8.56 -4.63
CA PHE A 42 -8.55 7.53 -3.80
C PHE A 42 -8.29 7.76 -2.31
N GLY A 43 -7.07 8.16 -1.92
CA GLY A 43 -6.76 8.52 -0.54
C GLY A 43 -7.56 9.73 -0.04
N ARG A 44 -7.79 10.74 -0.89
CA ARG A 44 -8.66 11.90 -0.55
C ARG A 44 -10.11 11.46 -0.35
N ILE A 45 -10.64 10.60 -1.21
CA ILE A 45 -12.00 10.07 -1.10
C ILE A 45 -12.16 9.31 0.22
N VAL A 46 -11.22 8.43 0.57
CA VAL A 46 -11.23 7.68 1.84
C VAL A 46 -11.24 8.64 3.03
N ALA A 47 -10.37 9.65 3.04
CA ALA A 47 -10.33 10.62 4.11
C ALA A 47 -11.65 11.40 4.25
N ALA A 48 -12.26 11.78 3.13
CA ALA A 48 -13.55 12.48 3.11
C ALA A 48 -14.69 11.61 3.67
N THR A 49 -14.69 10.30 3.42
CA THR A 49 -15.71 9.38 3.95
C THR A 49 -15.72 9.33 5.49
N VAL A 50 -14.57 9.54 6.13
CA VAL A 50 -14.42 9.44 7.59
C VAL A 50 -14.24 10.80 8.28
N VAL A 51 -14.49 11.91 7.60
CA VAL A 51 -14.22 13.28 8.10
C VAL A 51 -14.89 13.60 9.45
N ASN A 52 -16.06 13.01 9.71
CA ASN A 52 -16.83 13.20 10.95
C ASN A 52 -16.52 12.17 12.04
N VAL A 53 -15.58 11.24 11.80
CA VAL A 53 -15.15 10.24 12.77
C VAL A 53 -13.93 10.78 13.51
N ALA A 54 -14.02 10.95 14.84
CA ALA A 54 -12.94 11.56 15.62
C ALA A 54 -11.65 10.72 15.66
N ARG A 55 -11.78 9.38 15.59
CA ARG A 55 -10.66 8.42 15.67
C ARG A 55 -10.85 7.28 14.66
N PRO A 56 -10.82 7.58 13.35
CA PRO A 56 -11.16 6.60 12.33
C PRO A 56 -10.13 5.48 12.28
N ARG A 57 -10.60 4.28 11.95
CA ARG A 57 -9.83 3.06 11.82
C ARG A 57 -9.91 2.61 10.37
N ILE A 58 -8.85 2.88 9.62
CA ILE A 58 -8.84 2.68 8.17
C ILE A 58 -7.98 1.46 7.86
N LEU A 59 -8.42 0.66 6.89
CA LEU A 59 -7.62 -0.43 6.30
C LEU A 59 -7.26 -0.07 4.86
N VAL A 60 -5.96 -0.04 4.57
CA VAL A 60 -5.43 0.07 3.22
C VAL A 60 -4.91 -1.32 2.81
N GLY A 61 -5.54 -1.91 1.79
CA GLY A 61 -5.12 -3.19 1.21
C GLY A 61 -4.06 -2.96 0.14
N GLY A 62 -2.85 -3.48 0.36
CA GLY A 62 -1.66 -3.20 -0.42
C GLY A 62 -0.96 -1.93 0.03
N LEU A 63 0.37 -1.96 0.02
CA LEU A 63 1.23 -0.79 0.24
C LEU A 63 1.59 -0.12 -1.09
N GLY A 64 1.95 -0.93 -2.10
CA GLY A 64 2.50 -0.43 -3.35
C GLY A 64 3.70 0.52 -3.14
N LEU A 65 3.64 1.71 -3.74
CA LEU A 65 4.62 2.79 -3.48
C LEU A 65 4.24 3.67 -2.27
N GLY A 66 3.03 3.53 -1.73
CA GLY A 66 2.56 4.25 -0.55
C GLY A 66 1.79 5.54 -0.81
N PHE A 67 1.49 5.90 -2.07
CA PHE A 67 0.76 7.14 -2.41
C PHE A 67 -0.64 7.18 -1.81
N THR A 68 -1.44 6.12 -1.96
CA THR A 68 -2.77 6.04 -1.32
C THR A 68 -2.70 6.20 0.19
N LEU A 69 -1.72 5.56 0.82
CA LEU A 69 -1.51 5.67 2.26
C LEU A 69 -1.16 7.11 2.64
N ARG A 70 -0.24 7.76 1.92
CA ARG A 70 0.15 9.15 2.18
C ARG A 70 -1.03 10.10 2.03
N ALA A 71 -1.78 10.00 0.93
CA ALA A 71 -2.94 10.84 0.68
C ALA A 71 -4.05 10.64 1.72
N THR A 72 -4.28 9.39 2.14
CA THR A 72 -5.20 9.09 3.26
C THR A 72 -4.72 9.76 4.55
N LEU A 73 -3.45 9.60 4.90
CA LEU A 73 -2.86 10.17 6.12
C LEU A 73 -2.91 11.71 6.15
N ASP A 74 -2.86 12.37 4.99
CA ASP A 74 -2.95 13.83 4.88
C ASP A 74 -4.35 14.36 5.16
N GLY A 75 -5.39 13.57 4.93
CA GLY A 75 -6.78 13.99 5.12
C GLY A 75 -7.44 13.53 6.42
N VAL A 76 -6.82 12.63 7.19
CA VAL A 76 -7.41 12.06 8.42
C VAL A 76 -6.86 12.71 9.69
N PRO A 77 -7.63 12.76 10.79
CA PRO A 77 -7.19 13.45 12.01
C PRO A 77 -5.97 12.78 12.67
N PRO A 78 -5.26 13.48 13.58
CA PRO A 78 -4.12 12.92 14.33
C PRO A 78 -4.48 11.66 15.14
N GLY A 79 -5.74 11.53 15.55
CA GLY A 79 -6.25 10.38 16.31
C GLY A 79 -6.58 9.15 15.46
N ALA A 80 -6.40 9.21 14.14
CA ALA A 80 -6.67 8.11 13.23
C ALA A 80 -5.69 6.94 13.43
N ARG A 81 -6.16 5.74 13.11
CA ARG A 81 -5.32 4.54 12.99
C ARG A 81 -5.48 4.01 11.57
N VAL A 82 -4.37 3.90 10.85
CA VAL A 82 -4.36 3.33 9.50
C VAL A 82 -3.60 2.01 9.53
N VAL A 83 -4.27 0.91 9.21
CA VAL A 83 -3.64 -0.40 9.04
C VAL A 83 -3.33 -0.58 7.57
N VAL A 84 -2.10 -0.98 7.24
CA VAL A 84 -1.71 -1.34 5.87
C VAL A 84 -1.51 -2.84 5.85
N ALA A 85 -2.25 -3.55 4.99
CA ALA A 85 -2.06 -4.98 4.77
C ALA A 85 -1.29 -5.19 3.47
N GLU A 86 0.00 -5.50 3.56
CA GLU A 86 0.84 -5.79 2.39
C GLU A 86 1.17 -7.28 2.34
N LEU A 87 0.86 -7.92 1.20
CA LEU A 87 1.05 -9.36 1.03
C LEU A 87 2.52 -9.71 0.76
N VAL A 88 3.25 -8.85 0.05
CA VAL A 88 4.60 -9.12 -0.45
C VAL A 88 5.63 -8.42 0.44
N PRO A 89 6.41 -9.17 1.26
CA PRO A 89 7.39 -8.60 2.18
C PRO A 89 8.46 -7.73 1.49
N GLU A 90 8.80 -8.02 0.24
CA GLU A 90 9.73 -7.25 -0.59
C GLU A 90 9.28 -5.80 -0.74
N VAL A 91 7.99 -5.57 -0.99
CA VAL A 91 7.40 -4.22 -1.19
C VAL A 91 7.57 -3.38 0.07
N VAL A 92 7.37 -3.97 1.24
CA VAL A 92 7.63 -3.33 2.54
C VAL A 92 9.10 -2.95 2.67
N ARG A 93 10.00 -3.93 2.45
CA ARG A 93 11.44 -3.71 2.62
C ARG A 93 11.93 -2.60 1.70
N TRP A 94 11.51 -2.62 0.45
CA TRP A 94 11.93 -1.60 -0.51
C TRP A 94 11.33 -0.21 -0.20
N ASN A 95 10.10 -0.12 0.29
CA ASN A 95 9.51 1.15 0.73
C ASN A 95 10.30 1.73 1.90
N GLN A 96 10.60 0.93 2.93
CA GLN A 96 11.34 1.40 4.10
C GLN A 96 12.77 1.82 3.78
N ALA A 97 13.45 1.07 2.90
CA ALA A 97 14.86 1.27 2.60
C ALA A 97 15.14 2.28 1.47
N THR A 98 14.40 2.22 0.37
CA THR A 98 14.86 2.79 -0.91
C THR A 98 13.92 3.87 -1.48
N TYR A 99 12.60 3.69 -1.38
CA TYR A 99 11.66 4.56 -2.11
C TYR A 99 10.50 5.12 -1.30
N GLY A 100 10.48 4.95 0.02
CA GLY A 100 9.47 5.57 0.87
C GLY A 100 9.38 7.09 0.65
N ASP A 101 10.50 7.72 0.33
CA ASP A 101 10.62 9.16 0.11
C ASP A 101 9.70 9.69 -1.02
N TYR A 102 9.39 8.87 -2.04
CA TYR A 102 8.48 9.26 -3.12
C TYR A 102 7.06 9.55 -2.62
N ALA A 103 6.62 8.80 -1.61
CA ALA A 103 5.35 9.03 -0.92
C ALA A 103 5.53 9.74 0.43
N ARG A 104 6.65 10.45 0.64
CA ARG A 104 7.01 11.13 1.92
C ARG A 104 7.01 10.18 3.14
N ARG A 105 7.59 9.00 2.97
CA ARG A 105 7.82 7.98 4.01
C ARG A 105 6.58 7.67 4.84
N PRO A 106 5.47 7.24 4.22
CA PRO A 106 4.19 7.16 4.91
C PRO A 106 4.16 6.06 5.99
N LEU A 107 5.04 5.04 5.91
CA LEU A 107 5.18 4.02 6.94
C LEU A 107 5.83 4.54 8.25
N ASP A 108 6.48 5.70 8.23
CA ASP A 108 7.12 6.29 9.41
C ASP A 108 6.12 7.13 10.23
N ASP A 109 4.90 7.35 9.73
CA ASP A 109 3.85 8.06 10.45
C ASP A 109 3.31 7.20 11.61
N GLY A 110 3.35 7.73 12.84
CA GLY A 110 2.95 7.00 14.05
C GLY A 110 1.49 6.52 14.09
N ARG A 111 0.65 6.97 13.16
CA ARG A 111 -0.73 6.48 12.98
C ARG A 111 -0.77 5.14 12.23
N VAL A 112 0.29 4.77 11.53
CA VAL A 112 0.36 3.60 10.65
C VAL A 112 0.73 2.34 11.40
N HIS A 113 0.00 1.26 11.12
CA HIS A 113 0.26 -0.08 11.62
C HIS A 113 0.41 -1.02 10.43
N LEU A 114 1.62 -1.49 10.19
CA LEU A 114 1.88 -2.42 9.10
C LEU A 114 1.51 -3.86 9.51
N HIS A 115 0.74 -4.52 8.65
CA HIS A 115 0.46 -5.95 8.70
C HIS A 115 1.03 -6.60 7.42
N VAL A 116 2.06 -7.43 7.56
CA VAL A 116 2.57 -8.22 6.44
C VAL A 116 1.76 -9.50 6.36
N GLY A 117 0.87 -9.59 5.37
CA GLY A 117 -0.08 -10.69 5.23
C GLY A 117 -1.25 -10.40 4.31
N ASP A 118 -2.10 -11.41 4.14
CA ASP A 118 -3.27 -11.35 3.28
C ASP A 118 -4.36 -10.46 3.88
N VAL A 119 -4.82 -9.48 3.10
CA VAL A 119 -5.86 -8.53 3.51
C VAL A 119 -7.22 -9.21 3.71
N GLY A 120 -7.54 -10.26 2.94
CA GLY A 120 -8.79 -11.00 3.06
C GLY A 120 -8.87 -11.76 4.38
N ALA A 121 -7.77 -12.43 4.76
CA ALA A 121 -7.63 -13.06 6.07
C ALA A 121 -7.75 -12.04 7.21
N LEU A 122 -7.14 -10.86 7.04
CA LEU A 122 -7.23 -9.78 8.02
C LEU A 122 -8.67 -9.27 8.21
N ILE A 123 -9.40 -9.05 7.10
CA ILE A 123 -10.81 -8.64 7.12
C ILE A 123 -11.68 -9.71 7.77
N ALA A 124 -11.48 -10.99 7.39
CA ALA A 124 -12.26 -12.11 7.91
C ALA A 124 -12.11 -12.28 9.44
N GLY A 125 -10.91 -12.01 9.97
CA GLY A 125 -10.62 -12.09 11.40
C GLY A 125 -11.05 -10.87 12.23
N ARG A 126 -11.53 -9.78 11.59
CA ARG A 126 -11.75 -8.48 12.25
C ARG A 126 -13.03 -7.77 11.77
N ARG A 127 -14.19 -8.40 11.96
CA ARG A 127 -15.50 -7.76 11.65
C ARG A 127 -15.72 -6.49 12.46
N GLY A 128 -16.32 -5.47 11.84
CA GLY A 128 -16.70 -4.19 12.50
C GLY A 128 -15.51 -3.39 13.06
N THR A 129 -14.31 -3.64 12.55
CA THR A 129 -13.07 -3.06 13.09
C THR A 129 -12.65 -1.79 12.36
N TYR A 130 -13.00 -1.67 11.09
CA TYR A 130 -12.62 -0.56 10.22
C TYR A 130 -13.88 0.23 9.86
N ASP A 131 -13.73 1.55 9.77
CA ASP A 131 -14.78 2.50 9.42
C ASP A 131 -14.94 2.65 7.90
#